data_AF-A0A7J3CU08-F1
#
_entry.id   AF-A0A7J3CU08-F1
#
_cell.length_a   1.000
_cell.length_b   1.000
_cell.length_c   1.000
_cell.angle_alpha   90.00
_cell.angle_beta   90.00
_cell.angle_gamma   90.00
#
_symmetry.space_group_name_H-M   'P 1'
#
loop_
_entity.id
_entity.type
_entity.pdbx_description
1 polymer ?
#
loop_
_entity_poly.entity_id
_entity_poly.type
_entity_poly.pdbx_seq_one_letter_code
_entity_poly.pdbx_strand_id
1 'polypeptide(L)' 'MYIIYSFDLNVTNLKDYNRIKRKFYYNLQKMPKEWLTKSVILCSKNKEKDFDLFFHTYKDFIKLYKIKAKTIYKIY' A
#
# COMPACT_ATOMS: atom_id res chain seq x y z
N MET A 1 -17.55 5.36 -1.26
CA MET A 1 -16.50 5.22 -2.30
C MET A 1 -15.28 4.67 -1.63
N TYR A 2 -14.82 3.53 -2.11
CA TYR A 2 -13.68 2.80 -1.59
C TYR A 2 -12.45 3.08 -2.44
N ILE A 3 -11.30 3.17 -1.78
CA ILE A 3 -10.01 3.35 -2.45
C ILE A 3 -9.15 2.18 -2.05
N ILE A 4 -8.75 1.38 -3.02
CA ILE A 4 -7.94 0.19 -2.81
C ILE A 4 -6.54 0.48 -3.36
N TYR A 5 -5.54 0.19 -2.53
CA TYR A 5 -4.14 0.17 -2.94
C TYR A 5 -3.66 -1.29 -2.96
N SER A 6 -3.23 -1.75 -4.12
CA SER A 6 -2.52 -3.02 -4.27
C SER A 6 -1.07 -2.70 -4.58
N PHE A 7 -0.14 -3.23 -3.79
CA PHE A 7 1.28 -2.92 -3.94
C PHE A 7 2.14 -4.18 -3.90
N ASP A 8 3.27 -4.12 -4.59
CA ASP A 8 4.31 -5.15 -4.50
C ASP A 8 5.67 -4.48 -4.35
N LEU A 9 6.55 -5.05 -3.52
CA LEU A 9 7.90 -4.52 -3.30
C LEU A 9 8.84 -5.12 -4.35
N ASN A 10 9.27 -4.32 -5.31
CA ASN A 10 10.16 -4.74 -6.39
C ASN A 10 11.55 -4.13 -6.17
N VAL A 11 12.38 -4.79 -5.36
CA VAL A 11 13.79 -4.40 -5.15
C VAL A 11 14.69 -5.50 -5.68
N THR A 12 15.61 -5.16 -6.57
CA THR A 12 16.48 -6.10 -7.27
C THR A 12 17.61 -6.67 -6.41
N ASN A 13 18.08 -5.92 -5.41
CA ASN A 13 19.15 -6.35 -4.50
C ASN A 13 18.59 -6.86 -3.17
N LEU A 14 18.95 -8.08 -2.77
CA LEU A 14 18.49 -8.74 -1.54
C LEU A 14 18.81 -7.94 -0.26
N LYS A 15 20.00 -7.30 -0.18
CA LYS A 15 20.42 -6.53 0.99
C LYS A 15 19.56 -5.27 1.15
N ASP A 16 19.31 -4.58 0.05
CA ASP A 16 18.47 -3.39 0.02
C ASP A 16 16.99 -3.74 0.19
N TYR A 17 16.54 -4.87 -0.36
CA TYR A 17 15.18 -5.37 -0.21
C TYR A 17 14.80 -5.49 1.27
N ASN A 18 15.61 -6.17 2.08
CA ASN A 18 15.30 -6.37 3.51
C ASN A 18 15.27 -5.05 4.29
N ARG A 19 16.18 -4.13 3.99
CA ARG A 19 16.23 -2.81 4.62
C ARG A 19 15.00 -1.98 4.26
N ILE A 20 14.66 -1.90 2.97
CA ILE A 20 13.50 -1.16 2.46
C ILE A 20 12.21 -1.77 2.97
N LYS A 21 12.08 -3.10 2.92
CA LYS A 21 10.92 -3.85 3.45
C LYS A 21 10.66 -3.51 4.92
N ARG A 22 11.68 -3.59 5.78
CA ARG A 22 11.53 -3.25 7.20
C ARG A 22 11.07 -1.81 7.40
N LYS A 23 11.71 -0.86 6.71
CA LYS A 23 11.34 0.57 6.79
C LYS A 23 9.92 0.83 6.28
N PHE A 24 9.56 0.22 5.15
CA PHE A 24 8.24 0.31 4.53
C PHE A 24 7.16 -0.16 5.49
N TYR A 25 7.25 -1.39 5.99
CA TYR A 25 6.23 -1.95 6.88
C TYR A 25 6.18 -1.23 8.23
N TYR A 26 7.32 -0.81 8.78
CA TYR A 26 7.36 -0.02 10.02
C TYR A 26 6.64 1.32 9.87
N ASN A 27 6.86 2.03 8.77
CA ASN A 27 6.19 3.31 8.49
C ASN A 27 4.72 3.10 8.13
N LEU A 28 4.41 2.09 7.32
CA LEU A 28 3.05 1.73 6.97
C LEU A 28 2.23 1.35 8.21
N GLN A 29 2.83 0.69 9.19
CA GLN A 29 2.17 0.29 10.44
C GLN A 29 1.59 1.49 11.19
N LYS A 30 2.24 2.66 11.10
CA LYS A 30 1.81 3.91 11.73
C LYS A 30 0.62 4.57 11.03
N MET A 31 0.30 4.16 9.81
CA MET A 31 -0.85 4.68 9.08
C MET A 31 -2.15 3.92 9.44
N PRO A 32 -3.27 4.63 9.65
CA PRO A 32 -4.57 4.00 9.82
C PRO A 32 -4.97 3.33 8.49
N LYS A 33 -5.01 2.00 8.49
CA LYS A 33 -5.22 1.18 7.28
C LYS A 33 -6.09 -0.02 7.62
N GLU A 34 -6.89 -0.44 6.65
CA GLU A 34 -7.64 -1.68 6.71
C GLU A 34 -7.05 -2.66 5.71
N TRP A 35 -6.57 -3.80 6.19
CA TRP A 35 -5.96 -4.82 5.33
C TRP A 35 -7.04 -5.69 4.69
N LEU A 36 -7.03 -5.80 3.37
CA LEU A 36 -7.81 -6.82 2.66
C LEU A 36 -6.99 -8.10 2.47
N THR A 37 -5.69 -7.94 2.15
CA THR A 37 -4.70 -9.03 2.06
C THR A 37 -3.32 -8.50 2.50
N LYS A 38 -2.24 -9.30 2.39
CA LYS A 38 -0.87 -8.89 2.75
C LYS A 38 -0.30 -7.73 1.92
N SER A 39 -0.86 -7.50 0.72
CA SER A 39 -0.42 -6.51 -0.27
C SER A 39 -1.53 -5.57 -0.72
N VAL A 40 -2.73 -5.71 -0.14
CA VAL A 40 -3.92 -4.94 -0.53
C VAL A 40 -4.50 -4.24 0.68
N ILE A 41 -4.61 -2.92 0.57
CA ILE A 41 -5.11 -2.03 1.61
C ILE A 41 -6.36 -1.32 1.12
N LEU A 42 -7.36 -1.28 1.98
CA LEU A 42 -8.51 -0.41 1.87
C LEU A 42 -8.22 0.91 2.61
N CYS A 43 -8.43 2.01 1.89
CA CYS A 43 -8.23 3.36 2.37
C CYS A 43 -9.56 4.13 2.35
N SER A 44 -9.82 4.90 3.40
CA SER A 44 -10.92 5.85 3.43
C SER A 44 -10.62 7.07 2.55
N LYS A 45 -11.66 7.70 2.00
CA LYS A 45 -11.51 8.86 1.10
C LYS A 45 -10.71 10.00 1.74
N ASN A 46 -10.88 10.23 3.04
CA ASN A 46 -10.21 11.31 3.77
C ASN A 46 -8.70 11.09 3.92
N LYS A 47 -8.23 9.85 3.73
CA LYS A 47 -6.82 9.45 3.87
C LYS A 47 -6.13 9.19 2.54
N GLU A 48 -6.83 9.34 1.42
CA GLU A 48 -6.28 9.12 0.07
C GLU A 48 -4.95 9.88 -0.15
N LYS A 49 -4.91 11.16 0.24
CA LYS A 49 -3.70 11.99 0.08
C LYS A 49 -2.52 11.49 0.92
N ASP A 50 -2.78 11.07 2.15
CA ASP A 50 -1.75 10.54 3.05
C ASP A 50 -1.14 9.26 2.48
N PHE A 51 -1.97 8.37 1.92
CA PHE A 51 -1.52 7.14 1.26
C PHE A 51 -0.81 7.40 -0.06
N ASP A 52 -1.33 8.31 -0.89
CA ASP A 52 -0.67 8.70 -2.13
C ASP A 52 0.74 9.23 -1.86
N LEU A 53 0.89 10.10 -0.86
CA LEU A 53 2.20 10.63 -0.45
C LEU A 53 3.10 9.51 0.08
N PHE A 54 2.59 8.65 0.96
CA PHE A 54 3.33 7.50 1.47
C PHE A 54 3.87 6.64 0.33
N PHE A 55 3.03 6.19 -0.60
CA PHE A 55 3.48 5.32 -1.67
C PHE A 55 4.41 6.05 -2.66
N HIS A 56 4.24 7.35 -2.87
CA HIS A 56 5.15 8.15 -3.68
C HIS A 56 6.58 8.12 -3.12
N THR A 57 6.76 8.09 -1.78
CA THR A 57 8.10 7.99 -1.17
C THR A 57 8.82 6.68 -1.45
N TYR A 58 8.12 5.65 -1.94
CA TYR A 58 8.70 4.35 -2.29
C TYR A 58 8.52 4.00 -3.77
N LYS A 59 8.12 4.96 -4.63
CA LYS A 59 7.75 4.71 -6.05
C LYS A 59 8.80 3.92 -6.85
N ASP A 60 10.08 4.08 -6.53
CA ASP A 60 11.19 3.42 -7.24
C ASP A 60 11.40 1.96 -6.77
N PHE A 61 10.78 1.58 -5.67
CA PHE A 61 10.92 0.28 -5.01
C PHE A 61 9.62 -0.51 -4.97
N ILE A 62 8.51 0.06 -5.44
CA ILE A 62 7.20 -0.55 -5.39
C ILE A 62 6.52 -0.52 -6.75
N LYS A 63 5.76 -1.57 -7.03
CA LYS A 63 4.73 -1.55 -8.06
C LYS A 63 3.40 -1.25 -7.37
N LEU A 64 2.78 -0.12 -7.69
CA LEU A 64 1.54 0.33 -7.06
C LEU A 64 0.40 0.35 -8.07
N TYR A 65 -0.75 -0.17 -7.65
CA TYR A 65 -2.02 -0.05 -8.34
C TYR A 65 -3.04 0.59 -7.40
N LYS A 66 -3.76 1.59 -7.89
CA LYS A 66 -4.78 2.31 -7.15
C LYS A 66 -6.12 2.16 -7.86
N ILE A 67 -7.14 1.72 -7.13
CA ILE A 67 -8.48 1.44 -7.68
C ILE A 67 -9.51 2.25 -6.86
N LYS A 68 -10.42 2.92 -7.55
CA LYS A 68 -11.58 3.59 -6.94
C LYS A 68 -12.84 2.80 -7.26
N ALA A 69 -13.53 2.32 -6.23
CA ALA A 69 -14.72 1.49 -6.38
C ALA A 69 -15.91 2.11 -5.62
N LYS A 70 -17.12 1.92 -6.14
CA LYS A 70 -18.35 2.29 -5.42
C LYS A 70 -18.71 1.26 -4.36
N THR A 71 -18.53 -0.02 -4.68
CA THR A 71 -18.83 -1.18 -3.85
C THR A 71 -17.66 -2.18 -3.89
N ILE A 72 -17.50 -2.95 -2.81
CA ILE A 72 -16.56 -4.07 -2.72
C ILE A 72 -17.34 -5.26 -2.18
N TYR A 73 -17.17 -6.42 -2.81
CA TYR A 73 -17.77 -7.68 -2.36
C TYR A 73 -16.66 -8.64 -1.97
N LYS A 74 -16.83 -9.33 -0.85
CA LYS A 74 -15.96 -10.44 -0.44
C LYS A 74 -16.69 -11.73 -0.79
N ILE A 75 -16.22 -12.42 -1.83
CA ILE A 75 -16.73 -13.73 -2.23
C ILE A 75 -15.91 -14.77 -1.48
N TYR A 76 -16.59 -15.69 -0.81
CA TYR A 76 -16.00 -16.81 -0.08
C TYR A 76 -16.32 -18.12 -0.79
#